data_AF-A0A2J8PQJ2-F1
#
_entry.id   AF-A0A2J8PQJ2-F1
#
_cell.length_a   1.000
_cell.length_b   1.000
_cell.length_c   1.000
_cell.angle_alpha   90.00
_cell.angle_beta   90.00
_cell.angle_gamma   90.00
#
_symmetry.space_group_name_H-M   'P 1'
#
loop_
_entity.id
_entity.type
_entity.pdbx_description
1 polymer ?
#
loop_
_entity_poly.entity_id
_entity_poly.type
_entity_poly.pdbx_seq_one_letter_code
_entity_poly.pdbx_strand_id
1 'polypeptide(L)' 'MGIKVQRPRCFFDIAINNQPAGRVVFELFSDVCPKTCENFRCLCTGEKGTGKSTQKPLH' A
#
# COMPACT_ATOMS: atom_id res chain seq x y z
N MET A 1 -27.95 8.02 9.35
CA MET A 1 -26.62 7.63 9.87
C MET A 1 -25.91 6.91 8.74
N GLY A 2 -24.96 7.57 8.05
CA GLY A 2 -24.31 6.98 6.87
C GLY A 2 -23.42 5.82 7.26
N ILE A 3 -23.53 4.68 6.56
CA ILE A 3 -22.65 3.52 6.79
C ILE A 3 -21.21 3.96 6.51
N LYS A 4 -20.36 3.95 7.54
CA LYS A 4 -18.94 4.24 7.38
C LYS A 4 -18.24 2.99 6.87
N VAL A 5 -17.92 2.98 5.59
CA VAL A 5 -17.13 1.90 4.97
C VAL A 5 -15.75 1.87 5.62
N GLN A 6 -15.36 0.71 6.18
CA GLN A 6 -14.00 0.52 6.66
C GLN A 6 -13.07 0.31 5.46
N ARG A 7 -12.11 1.23 5.33
CA ARG A 7 -11.14 1.25 4.24
C ARG A 7 -9.75 0.85 4.76
N PRO A 8 -9.03 -0.06 4.08
CA PRO A 8 -7.67 -0.40 4.44
C PRO A 8 -6.76 0.82 4.44
N ARG A 9 -5.75 0.81 5.31
CA ARG A 9 -4.70 1.82 5.31
C ARG A 9 -3.33 1.19 5.14
N CYS A 10 -2.48 1.84 4.36
CA CYS A 10 -1.07 1.50 4.20
C CYS A 10 -0.22 2.74 4.50
N PHE A 11 1.08 2.57 4.65
CA PHE A 11 1.97 3.69 4.92
C PHE A 11 3.35 3.49 4.29
N PHE A 12 4.04 4.61 4.04
CA PHE A 12 5.46 4.63 3.75
C PHE A 12 6.18 5.46 4.80
N ASP A 13 7.31 4.94 5.28
CA ASP A 13 8.31 5.73 5.97
C ASP A 13 9.28 6.29 4.93
N ILE A 14 9.35 7.61 4.84
CA ILE A 14 10.09 8.30 3.78
C ILE A 14 11.37 8.88 4.36
N ALA A 15 12.46 8.77 3.61
CA ALA A 15 13.71 9.48 3.86
C ALA A 15 14.09 10.34 2.65
N ILE A 16 14.63 11.53 2.90
CA ILE A 16 15.16 12.44 1.88
C ILE A 16 16.65 12.62 2.16
N ASN A 17 17.51 12.31 1.19
CA ASN A 17 18.97 12.27 1.39
C ASN A 17 19.37 11.42 2.60
N ASN A 18 18.75 10.24 2.75
CA ASN A 18 18.94 9.32 3.88
C ASN A 18 18.53 9.87 5.26
N GLN A 19 17.92 11.06 5.33
CA GLN A 19 17.38 11.61 6.57
C GLN A 19 15.88 11.29 6.68
N PRO A 20 15.39 10.71 7.79
CA PRO A 20 13.97 10.44 7.98
C PRO A 20 13.14 11.71 7.85
N ALA A 21 12.19 11.72 6.91
CA ALA A 21 11.27 12.83 6.66
C ALA A 21 9.92 12.62 7.36
N GLY A 22 9.58 11.37 7.66
CA GLY A 22 8.37 10.99 8.39
C GLY A 22 7.55 9.93 7.67
N ARG A 23 6.30 9.77 8.11
CA ARG A 23 5.37 8.75 7.61
C ARG A 23 4.23 9.36 6.81
N VAL A 24 3.97 8.82 5.63
CA VAL A 24 2.77 9.09 4.85
C VAL A 24 1.80 7.93 5.01
N VAL A 25 0.56 8.21 5.41
CA VAL A 25 -0.50 7.20 5.57
C VAL A 25 -1.53 7.38 4.45
N PHE A 26 -1.82 6.30 3.74
CA PHE A 26 -2.79 6.24 2.65
C PHE A 26 -4.04 5.50 3.14
N GLU A 27 -5.22 6.08 2.95
CA GLU A 27 -6.50 5.36 3.06
C GLU A 27 -6.93 4.91 1.66
N LEU A 28 -7.15 3.61 1.49
CA LEU A 28 -7.44 3.02 0.18
C LEU A 28 -8.94 2.94 -0.04
N PHE A 29 -9.45 3.52 -1.13
CA PHE A 29 -10.87 3.48 -1.50
C PHE A 29 -11.27 2.11 -2.07
N SER A 30 -11.18 1.06 -1.25
CA SER A 30 -11.43 -0.34 -1.65
C SER A 30 -12.87 -0.62 -2.08
N ASP A 31 -13.82 0.21 -1.65
CA ASP A 31 -15.20 0.23 -2.10
C ASP A 31 -15.37 0.77 -3.53
N VAL A 32 -14.45 1.61 -3.99
CA VAL A 32 -14.47 2.17 -5.35
C VAL A 32 -13.58 1.35 -6.29
N CYS A 33 -12.38 0.99 -5.85
CA CYS A 33 -11.36 0.34 -6.66
C CYS A 33 -10.77 -0.91 -5.96
N PRO A 34 -11.55 -1.99 -5.76
CA PRO A 34 -11.14 -3.12 -4.91
C PRO A 34 -9.85 -3.79 -5.40
N LYS A 35 -9.73 -4.06 -6.71
CA LYS A 35 -8.55 -4.74 -7.29
C LYS A 35 -7.28 -3.90 -7.16
N THR A 36 -7.38 -2.60 -7.42
CA THR A 36 -6.25 -1.67 -7.32
C THR A 36 -5.79 -1.53 -5.87
N CYS A 37 -6.73 -1.38 -4.93
CA CYS A 37 -6.42 -1.26 -3.52
C CYS A 37 -5.74 -2.52 -2.98
N GLU A 38 -6.23 -3.69 -3.36
CA GLU A 38 -5.62 -4.96 -2.92
C GLU A 38 -4.22 -5.15 -3.51
N ASN A 39 -4.01 -4.82 -4.79
CA ASN A 39 -2.67 -4.83 -5.37
C ASN A 39 -1.71 -3.89 -4.63
N PHE A 40 -2.13 -2.65 -4.38
CA PHE A 40 -1.30 -1.67 -3.67
C PHE A 40 -1.00 -2.11 -2.23
N ARG A 41 -1.99 -2.63 -1.51
CA ARG A 41 -1.83 -3.18 -0.16
C ARG A 41 -0.80 -4.31 -0.14
N CYS A 42 -0.91 -5.26 -1.07
CA CYS A 42 0.03 -6.39 -1.18
C CYS A 42 1.46 -5.95 -1.47
N LEU A 43 1.65 -4.91 -2.30
CA LEU A 43 2.97 -4.34 -2.55
C LEU A 43 3.55 -3.67 -1.29
N CYS A 44 2.71 -3.00 -0.50
CA CYS A 44 3.16 -2.40 0.76
C CYS A 44 3.55 -3.44 1.82
N THR A 45 2.87 -4.61 1.85
CA THR A 45 3.17 -5.68 2.83
C THR A 45 4.25 -6.64 2.36
N GLY A 46 4.53 -6.70 1.06
CA GLY A 46 5.47 -7.66 0.47
C GLY A 46 4.98 -9.12 0.49
N GLU A 47 3.71 -9.38 0.84
CA GLU A 47 3.20 -10.74 1.09
C GLU A 47 3.15 -11.64 -0.16
N LYS A 48 3.31 -11.06 -1.35
CA LYS A 48 3.22 -11.78 -2.64
C LYS A 48 4.59 -12.26 -3.17
N GLY A 49 5.68 -12.04 -2.45
CA GLY A 49 7.00 -12.58 -2.80
C GLY A 49 7.61 -11.90 -4.03
N THR A 50 7.93 -12.66 -5.07
CA THR A 50 8.64 -12.16 -6.27
C THR A 50 7.74 -12.06 -7.50
N GLY A 51 8.03 -11.08 -8.35
CA GLY A 51 7.33 -10.86 -9.62
C GLY A 51 7.69 -11.96 -10.63
N LYS A 52 6.68 -12.60 -11.23
CA LYS A 52 6.89 -13.70 -12.19
C LYS A 52 7.70 -13.29 -13.42
N SER A 53 7.53 -12.06 -13.89
CA SER A 53 8.21 -11.57 -15.10
C SER A 53 9.57 -10.94 -14.80
N THR A 54 9.68 -10.17 -13.71
CA THR A 54 10.89 -9.42 -13.37
C THR A 54 11.84 -10.19 -12.47
N GLN A 55 11.35 -11.25 -11.80
CA GLN A 55 12.05 -11.98 -10.75
C GLN A 55 12.52 -11.10 -9.58
N LYS A 56 12.00 -9.88 -9.48
CA LYS A 56 12.30 -8.93 -8.40
C LYS A 56 11.31 -9.09 -7.24
N PRO A 57 11.72 -8.81 -5.98
CA PRO A 57 10.78 -8.71 -4.86
C PRO A 57 9.66 -7.71 -5.15
N LEU A 58 8.45 -8.03 -4.68
CA LEU A 58 7.26 -7.19 -4.75
C LEU A 58 7.10 -6.36 -3.47
N HIS A 59 8.19 -5.73 -3.02
CA HIS A 59 8.26 -4.72 -1.95
C HIS A 59 9.55 -3.90 -2.08
#